data_AF-A0A498FZM0-F1
#
_entry.id   AF-A0A498FZM0-F1
#
_cell.length_a   1.000
_cell.length_b   1.000
_cell.length_c   1.000
_cell.angle_alpha   90.00
_cell.angle_beta   90.00
_cell.angle_gamma   90.00
#
_symmetry.space_group_name_H-M   'P 1'
#
loop_
_entity.id
_entity.type
_entity.pdbx_description
1 polymer ?
#
loop_
_entity_poly.entity_id
_entity_poly.type
_entity_poly.pdbx_seq_one_letter_code
_entity_poly.pdbx_strand_id
1 'polypeptide(L)' 'DQYAEVSYTTDDGYTATGAPIVYNATVLESADSPNAGHEFVRFLANAGETLRENGFETEEFPRTHGEAPIEVSSE' A
#
# COMPACT_ATOMS: atom_id res chain seq x y z
N ASP A 1 -6.45 -5.17 9.97
CA ASP A 1 -6.23 -6.58 10.39
C ASP A 1 -6.92 -7.64 9.54
N GLN A 2 -7.41 -7.31 8.34
CA GLN A 2 -7.93 -8.31 7.41
C GLN A 2 -6.82 -8.62 6.39
N TYR A 3 -6.55 -9.90 6.15
CA TYR A 3 -5.34 -10.50 5.55
C TYR A 3 -4.15 -10.69 6.50
N ALA A 4 -4.37 -11.32 7.66
CA ALA A 4 -3.27 -11.71 8.54
C ALA A 4 -2.50 -12.94 8.00
N GLU A 5 -3.18 -13.88 7.33
CA GLU A 5 -2.58 -15.10 6.78
C GLU A 5 -3.56 -15.75 5.77
N VAL A 6 -3.04 -16.27 4.67
CA VAL A 6 -3.77 -17.17 3.75
C VAL A 6 -3.05 -18.51 3.73
N SER A 7 -3.79 -19.60 3.90
CA SER A 7 -3.27 -20.95 3.76
C SER A 7 -3.98 -21.67 2.61
N TYR A 8 -3.20 -22.30 1.72
CA TYR A 8 -3.72 -23.19 0.68
C TYR A 8 -3.11 -24.58 0.84
N THR A 9 -3.97 -25.60 0.90
CA THR A 9 -3.54 -27.00 0.99
C THR A 9 -3.84 -27.70 -0.33
N THR A 10 -2.83 -28.33 -0.93
CA THR A 10 -2.99 -29.14 -2.14
C THR A 10 -3.69 -30.46 -1.83
N ASP A 11 -4.24 -31.12 -2.85
CA ASP A 11 -4.87 -32.44 -2.71
C ASP A 11 -3.88 -33.51 -2.20
N ASP A 12 -2.58 -33.32 -2.45
CA ASP A 12 -1.49 -34.18 -1.95
C ASP A 12 -1.07 -33.86 -0.49
N GLY A 13 -1.75 -32.92 0.17
CA GLY A 13 -1.57 -32.59 1.59
C GLY A 13 -0.46 -31.57 1.89
N TYR A 14 0.07 -30.85 0.89
CA TYR A 14 1.03 -29.77 1.13
C TYR A 14 0.31 -28.46 1.42
N THR A 15 0.60 -27.83 2.57
CA THR A 15 0.08 -26.50 2.91
C THR A 15 1.11 -25.42 2.65
N ALA A 16 0.77 -24.47 1.79
CA ALA A 16 1.47 -23.20 1.66
C ALA A 16 0.80 -22.14 2.55
N THR A 17 1.60 -21.48 3.39
CA THR A 17 1.17 -20.31 4.16
C THR A 17 1.76 -19.06 3.52
N GLY A 18 0.90 -18.11 3.17
CA GLY A 18 1.26 -16.83 2.59
C GLY A 18 0.77 -15.67 3.46
N ALA A 19 1.54 -14.59 3.45
CA ALA A 19 1.13 -13.28 3.96
C ALA A 19 1.05 -12.29 2.80
N PRO A 20 0.14 -11.30 2.85
CA PRO A 20 0.06 -10.28 1.80
C PRO A 20 1.35 -9.45 1.77
N ILE A 21 1.80 -9.11 0.56
CA ILE A 21 2.90 -8.17 0.36
C ILE A 21 2.30 -6.76 0.34
N VAL A 22 2.54 -5.98 1.39
CA VAL A 22 2.04 -4.60 1.53
C VAL A 22 3.18 -3.61 1.38
N TYR A 23 3.04 -2.67 0.45
CA TYR A 23 3.99 -1.58 0.24
C TYR A 23 3.53 -0.33 0.99
N ASN A 24 4.47 0.34 1.68
CA ASN A 24 4.22 1.56 2.43
C ASN A 24 5.12 2.70 1.95
N ALA A 25 4.61 3.92 1.99
CA ALA A 25 5.37 5.13 1.76
C ALA A 25 5.18 6.09 2.94
N THR A 26 6.25 6.73 3.38
CA THR A 26 6.22 7.71 4.47
C THR A 26 7.24 8.81 4.22
N VAL A 27 7.07 9.95 4.88
CA VAL A 27 8.03 11.05 4.90
C VAL A 27 8.70 11.06 6.26
N LEU A 28 10.03 10.99 6.26
CA LEU A 28 10.81 11.07 7.49
C LEU A 28 10.72 12.47 8.08
N GLU A 29 10.58 12.57 9.40
CA GLU A 29 10.55 13.85 10.12
C GLU A 29 11.84 14.66 9.89
N SER A 30 12.96 13.97 9.68
CA SER A 30 14.28 14.58 9.44
C SER A 30 14.60 14.76 7.96
N ALA A 31 13.63 14.65 7.05
CA ALA A 31 13.88 14.85 5.62
C ALA A 31 14.36 16.28 5.35
N ASP A 32 15.31 16.44 4.41
CA ASP A 32 15.82 17.76 4.01
C ASP A 32 14.73 18.66 3.39
N SER A 33 13.66 18.05 2.88
CA SER A 33 12.51 18.74 2.31
C SER A 33 11.21 17.95 2.54
N PRO A 34 10.64 17.99 3.75
CA PRO A 34 9.46 17.19 4.11
C PRO A 34 8.24 17.52 3.24
N ASN A 35 8.06 18.80 2.91
CA ASN A 35 6.95 19.24 2.06
C ASN A 35 7.00 18.61 0.66
N ALA A 36 8.19 18.52 0.05
CA ALA A 36 8.34 17.85 -1.25
C ALA A 36 8.06 16.34 -1.13
N GLY A 37 8.45 15.72 -0.01
CA GLY A 37 8.09 14.35 0.32
C GLY A 37 6.57 14.16 0.42
N HIS A 38 5.86 15.06 1.09
CA HIS A 38 4.40 14.97 1.24
C HIS A 38 3.70 15.11 -0.12
N GLU A 39 4.13 16.03 -0.98
CA GLU A 39 3.62 16.15 -2.35
C GLU A 39 3.87 14.88 -3.17
N PHE A 40 5.03 14.24 -3.01
CA PHE A 40 5.32 12.97 -3.68
C PHE A 40 4.44 11.82 -3.17
N VAL A 41 4.28 11.67 -1.86
CA VAL A 41 3.39 10.65 -1.29
C VAL A 41 1.94 10.88 -1.73
N ARG A 42 1.51 12.15 -1.81
CA ARG A 42 0.20 12.50 -2.37
C ARG A 42 0.07 12.12 -3.84
N PHE A 43 1.08 12.40 -4.66
CA PHE A 43 1.10 11.97 -6.05
C PHE A 43 0.97 10.45 -6.16
N LEU A 44 1.78 9.71 -5.38
CA LEU A 44 1.75 8.25 -5.36
C LEU A 44 0.37 7.71 -4.95
N ALA A 45 -0.24 8.30 -3.91
CA ALA A 45 -1.58 7.96 -3.43
C ALA A 45 -2.67 8.03 -4.52
N ASN A 46 -2.48 8.88 -5.52
CA ASN A 46 -3.41 9.08 -6.63
C ASN A 46 -2.97 8.38 -7.94
N ALA A 47 -1.85 7.66 -7.94
CA ALA A 47 -1.28 7.03 -9.14
C ALA A 47 -1.83 5.62 -9.42
N GLY A 48 -3.09 5.35 -9.04
CA GLY A 48 -3.67 4.00 -9.06
C GLY A 48 -3.67 3.32 -10.43
N GLU A 49 -3.91 4.07 -11.51
CA GLU A 49 -3.84 3.52 -12.88
C GLU A 49 -2.40 3.12 -13.24
N THR A 50 -1.44 4.03 -13.07
CA THR A 50 -0.02 3.76 -13.34
C THR A 50 0.51 2.57 -12.52
N LEU A 51 0.10 2.45 -11.26
CA LEU A 51 0.47 1.32 -10.42
C LEU A 51 -0.10 0.00 -10.95
N ARG A 52 -1.38 -0.04 -11.36
CA ARG A 52 -2.02 -1.22 -11.97
C ARG A 52 -1.35 -1.62 -13.29
N GLU A 53 -1.03 -0.66 -14.15
CA GLU A 53 -0.28 -0.91 -15.40
C GLU A 53 1.09 -1.57 -15.15
N ASN A 54 1.68 -1.34 -13.98
CA ASN A 54 2.96 -1.92 -13.56
C ASN A 54 2.80 -3.16 -12.66
N GLY A 55 1.59 -3.74 -12.55
CA GLY A 55 1.33 -5.00 -11.86
C GLY A 55 1.10 -4.89 -10.36
N PHE A 56 0.86 -3.68 -9.84
CA PHE A 56 0.47 -3.49 -8.44
C PHE A 56 -1.04 -3.56 -8.26
N GLU A 57 -1.46 -4.28 -7.23
CA GLU A 57 -2.84 -4.23 -6.74
C GLU A 57 -3.07 -2.93 -5.94
N THR A 58 -4.18 -2.24 -6.20
CA THR A 58 -4.50 -0.92 -5.63
C THR A 58 -5.99 -0.73 -5.28
N GLU A 59 -6.84 -1.77 -5.35
CA GLU A 59 -8.25 -1.69 -4.94
C GLU A 59 -8.48 -1.17 -3.51
N GLU A 60 -7.50 -1.37 -2.61
CA GLU A 60 -7.56 -0.89 -1.22
C GLU A 60 -6.59 0.28 -0.96
N PHE A 61 -6.18 1.03 -1.99
CA PHE A 61 -5.16 2.09 -1.87
C PHE A 61 -5.74 3.50 -2.07
N PRO A 62 -5.32 4.51 -1.27
CA PRO A 62 -4.39 4.43 -0.15
C PRO A 62 -5.04 3.95 1.17
N ARG A 63 -4.32 3.14 1.95
CA ARG A 63 -4.63 2.92 3.38
C ARG A 63 -3.78 3.84 4.22
N THR A 64 -4.40 4.62 5.09
CA THR A 64 -3.70 5.52 6.00
C THR A 64 -3.55 4.85 7.36
N HIS A 65 -2.38 5.02 7.99
CA HIS A 65 -2.15 4.65 9.37
C HIS A 65 -1.49 5.83 10.09
N GLY A 66 -2.17 6.41 11.09
CA GLY A 66 -1.78 7.67 11.74
C GLY A 66 -2.44 8.90 11.10
N GLU A 67 -1.94 10.10 11.43
CA GLU A 67 -2.38 11.33 10.77
C GLU A 67 -1.95 11.32 9.31
N ALA A 68 -2.94 11.23 8.41
CA ALA A 68 -2.71 11.28 6.98
C ALA A 68 -2.31 12.71 6.57
N PRO A 69 -1.30 12.89 5.70
CA PRO A 69 -0.92 14.22 5.22
C PRO A 69 -1.95 14.89 4.27
N ILE A 70 -3.15 14.31 4.04
CA ILE A 70 -4.03 14.67 2.91
C ILE A 70 -5.51 14.30 3.08
N GLU A 71 -6.41 15.14 2.54
CA GLU A 71 -7.72 14.74 2.01
C GLU A 71 -7.52 13.90 0.76
N VAL A 72 -7.85 12.61 0.84
CA VAL A 72 -7.90 11.68 -0.30
C VAL A 72 -9.33 11.70 -0.84
N SER A 73 -9.52 12.13 -2.10
CA SER A 73 -10.85 12.07 -2.73
C SER A 73 -11.08 10.63 -3.18
N SER A 74 -12.04 9.97 -2.56
CA SER A 74 -12.58 8.70 -3.00
C SER A 74 -13.56 8.96 -4.15
N GLU A 75 -13.09 8.82 -5.38
CA GLU A 75 -13.94 8.62 -6.57
C GLU A 75 -13.77 7.19 -7.09
#